data_AF-A0A8S3R7A1-F1
#
_entry.id   AF-A0A8S3R7A1-F1
#
_cell.length_a   1.000
_cell.length_b   1.000
_cell.length_c   1.000
_cell.angle_alpha   90.00
_cell.angle_beta   90.00
_cell.angle_gamma   90.00
#
_symmetry.space_group_name_H-M   'P 1'
#
loop_
_entity.id
_entity.type
_entity.pdbx_description
1 polymer ?
#
loop_
_entity_poly.entity_id
_entity_poly.type
_entity_poly.pdbx_seq_one_letter_code
_entity_poly.pdbx_strand_id
1 'polypeptide(L)'
;MGLCWTKDFYATHQAFLTSCAVYLVVADMNDDINKQELSQCFADFEKIGEYVEFWFDSIHCHRHSDERASNGHFHPPILLVFTGKDKYDKEIYLSNLKDTDEEFEKLRYEIYENAKKMDNWGNPFPLKWILLEHLIDINKNHKTNFINFTDMSKLAKHRDINISKDDELLLFLRFQHNVGNIIFFENIRELIILNPQWLADAFRCLLSHKVDNRLHHREDWTLFIRQGKNKRVVDNRTL
;
A
#
# COMPACT_ATOMS: atom_id res chain seq x y z
N MET A 1 -3.18 -7.62 6.22
CA MET A 1 -2.23 -7.08 7.20
C MET A 1 -2.62 -5.63 7.41
N GLY A 2 -3.25 -5.30 8.55
CA GLY A 2 -3.74 -3.95 8.83
C GLY A 2 -2.63 -3.12 9.46
N LEU A 3 -2.22 -2.05 8.80
CA LEU A 3 -1.21 -1.14 9.33
C LEU A 3 -1.92 0.05 9.98
N CYS A 4 -1.85 0.14 11.31
CA CYS A 4 -2.35 1.28 12.06
C CYS A 4 -1.28 2.38 12.04
N TRP A 5 -1.46 3.38 11.17
CA TRP A 5 -0.55 4.52 11.01
C TRP A 5 -1.06 5.73 11.79
N THR A 6 -0.18 6.41 12.52
CA THR A 6 -0.51 7.70 13.15
C THR A 6 -0.56 8.82 12.11
N LYS A 7 -1.08 9.99 12.48
CA LYS A 7 -1.53 11.03 11.53
C LYS A 7 -0.40 11.78 10.80
N ASP A 8 0.84 11.74 11.32
CA ASP A 8 2.02 12.27 10.60
C ASP A 8 2.36 11.49 9.32
N PHE A 9 1.76 10.31 9.11
CA PHE A 9 2.06 9.42 8.00
C PHE A 9 1.27 9.73 6.73
N TYR A 10 0.24 10.59 6.77
CA TYR A 10 -0.67 10.76 5.64
C TYR A 10 0.00 11.23 4.35
N ALA A 11 1.00 12.13 4.43
CA ALA A 11 1.80 12.52 3.27
C ALA A 11 2.56 11.33 2.62
N THR A 12 2.86 10.29 3.39
CA THR A 12 3.59 9.11 2.92
C THR A 12 2.69 8.01 2.37
N HIS A 13 1.37 8.09 2.60
CA HIS A 13 0.42 7.09 2.10
C HIS A 13 0.40 7.07 0.56
N GLN A 14 0.64 8.22 -0.07
CA GLN A 14 0.72 8.34 -1.53
C GLN A 14 1.73 7.37 -2.15
N ALA A 15 2.79 6.99 -1.44
CA ALA A 15 3.78 6.03 -1.93
C ALA A 15 3.23 4.59 -2.10
N PHE A 16 2.08 4.30 -1.49
CA PHE A 16 1.45 2.98 -1.46
C PHE A 16 0.10 2.92 -2.17
N LEU A 17 -0.43 4.08 -2.61
CA LEU A 17 -1.71 4.14 -3.33
C LEU A 17 -1.50 3.69 -4.78
N THR A 18 -2.31 2.72 -5.20
CA THR A 18 -2.34 2.19 -6.58
C THR A 18 -3.77 2.18 -7.12
N SER A 19 -3.89 2.17 -8.46
CA SER A 19 -5.19 2.08 -9.11
C SER A 19 -5.84 0.69 -9.01
N CYS A 20 -5.06 -0.32 -8.61
CA CYS A 20 -5.45 -1.73 -8.61
C CYS A 20 -5.75 -2.27 -7.20
N ALA A 21 -6.28 -1.42 -6.32
CA ALA A 21 -6.67 -1.79 -4.97
C ALA A 21 -8.15 -1.45 -4.68
N VAL A 22 -8.74 -2.18 -3.75
CA VAL A 22 -10.01 -1.83 -3.09
C VAL A 22 -9.66 -1.04 -1.82
N TYR A 23 -10.16 0.18 -1.71
CA TYR A 23 -9.89 1.04 -0.56
C TYR A 23 -11.01 0.98 0.45
N LEU A 24 -10.65 0.96 1.73
CA LEU A 24 -11.58 1.13 2.83
C LEU A 24 -11.28 2.47 3.51
N VAL A 25 -12.21 3.42 3.40
CA VAL A 25 -12.14 4.68 4.16
C VAL A 25 -12.93 4.45 5.44
N VAL A 26 -12.23 4.39 6.57
CA VAL A 26 -12.85 4.12 7.87
C VAL A 26 -13.03 5.44 8.63
N ALA A 27 -14.22 5.65 9.16
CA ALA A 27 -14.64 6.84 9.88
C ALA A 27 -15.36 6.45 11.18
N ASP A 28 -14.92 6.99 12.32
CA ASP A 28 -15.63 6.77 13.59
C ASP A 28 -16.70 7.85 13.79
N MET A 29 -17.96 7.42 13.95
CA MET A 29 -19.09 8.33 14.22
C MET A 29 -19.15 8.80 15.68
N ASN A 30 -18.39 8.20 16.59
CA ASN A 30 -18.32 8.69 17.97
C ASN A 30 -17.44 9.94 18.12
N ASP A 31 -16.53 10.20 17.18
CA ASP A 31 -15.61 11.33 17.22
C ASP A 31 -16.32 12.70 17.07
N ASP A 32 -17.53 12.74 16.50
CA ASP A 32 -18.33 13.98 16.40
C ASP A 32 -18.96 14.41 17.74
N ILE A 33 -19.01 13.53 18.76
CA ILE A 33 -19.70 13.78 20.04
C ILE A 33 -18.78 14.39 21.11
N ASN A 34 -17.46 14.23 20.99
CA ASN A 34 -16.48 14.71 21.98
C ASN A 34 -15.53 15.78 21.42
N LYS A 35 -16.10 16.88 20.88
CA LYS A 35 -15.35 18.02 20.31
C LYS A 35 -14.69 18.94 21.35
N GLN A 36 -14.14 18.44 22.45
CA GLN A 36 -13.40 19.29 23.39
C GLN A 36 -11.94 18.89 23.65
N GLU A 37 -11.49 17.68 23.29
CA GLU A 37 -10.09 17.27 23.53
C GLU A 37 -9.35 16.68 22.31
N LEU A 38 -9.96 16.63 21.12
CA LEU A 38 -9.34 16.04 19.92
C LEU A 38 -8.77 17.05 18.91
N SER A 39 -8.76 18.33 19.25
CA SER A 39 -8.36 19.46 18.40
C SER A 39 -6.88 19.53 18.02
N GLN A 40 -6.06 18.54 18.41
CA GLN A 40 -4.65 18.48 18.03
C GLN A 40 -4.30 17.31 17.10
N CYS A 41 -5.29 16.45 16.79
CA CYS A 41 -4.97 15.18 16.17
C CYS A 41 -5.36 15.13 14.69
N PHE A 42 -6.58 15.46 14.27
CA PHE A 42 -6.92 15.41 12.84
C PHE A 42 -6.15 16.51 12.10
N ALA A 43 -5.68 16.27 10.86
CA ALA A 43 -5.52 17.41 9.94
C ALA A 43 -6.83 18.19 10.04
N ASP A 44 -6.78 19.52 10.18
CA ASP A 44 -7.88 20.40 10.63
C ASP A 44 -9.22 20.24 9.86
N PHE A 45 -9.81 19.06 9.93
CA PHE A 45 -11.07 18.67 9.32
C PHE A 45 -12.10 18.94 10.40
N GLU A 46 -12.90 19.97 10.20
CA GLU A 46 -13.94 20.35 11.16
C GLU A 46 -15.07 19.33 11.18
N LYS A 47 -15.21 18.57 10.09
CA LYS A 47 -16.32 17.66 9.80
C LYS A 47 -15.86 16.36 9.16
N ILE A 48 -16.58 15.27 9.44
CA ILE A 48 -16.35 13.97 8.81
C ILE A 48 -16.43 14.01 7.28
N GLY A 49 -17.26 14.90 6.72
CA GLY A 49 -17.37 15.09 5.27
C GLY A 49 -16.06 15.54 4.62
N GLU A 50 -15.33 16.47 5.24
CA GLU A 50 -14.06 16.99 4.72
C GLU A 50 -12.96 15.91 4.73
N TYR A 51 -12.96 15.07 5.76
CA TYR A 51 -12.07 13.91 5.84
C TYR A 51 -12.37 12.90 4.72
N VAL A 52 -13.65 12.58 4.49
CA VAL A 52 -14.06 11.63 3.44
C VAL A 52 -13.69 12.18 2.05
N GLU A 53 -14.00 13.46 1.79
CA GLU A 53 -13.66 14.12 0.52
C GLU A 53 -12.15 14.12 0.27
N PHE A 54 -11.34 14.47 1.27
CA PHE A 54 -9.88 14.43 1.15
C PHE A 54 -9.35 13.04 0.74
N TRP A 55 -9.87 11.96 1.34
CA TRP A 55 -9.45 10.60 0.99
C TRP A 55 -9.92 10.17 -0.38
N PHE A 56 -11.13 10.55 -0.76
CA PHE A 56 -11.67 10.28 -2.09
C PHE A 56 -10.79 10.94 -3.16
N ASP A 57 -10.50 12.23 -2.99
CA ASP A 57 -9.64 12.98 -3.91
C ASP A 57 -8.22 12.41 -3.95
N SER A 58 -7.64 12.10 -2.79
CA SER A 58 -6.30 11.51 -2.69
C SER A 58 -6.21 10.17 -3.43
N ILE A 59 -7.19 9.29 -3.28
CA ILE A 59 -7.24 7.98 -3.97
C ILE A 59 -7.46 8.19 -5.47
N HIS A 60 -8.39 9.07 -5.85
CA HIS A 60 -8.69 9.36 -7.25
C HIS A 60 -7.54 10.07 -7.98
N CYS A 61 -6.65 10.77 -7.28
CA CYS A 61 -5.42 11.33 -7.87
C CYS A 61 -4.43 10.25 -8.35
N HIS A 62 -4.54 9.01 -7.86
CA HIS A 62 -3.70 7.87 -8.26
C HIS A 62 -4.35 7.02 -9.37
N ARG A 63 -5.35 7.59 -10.04
CA ARG A 63 -6.00 6.99 -11.21
C ARG A 63 -4.99 6.65 -12.30
N HIS A 64 -5.15 5.48 -12.90
CA HIS A 64 -4.45 5.15 -14.12
C HIS A 64 -5.07 5.88 -15.30
N SER A 65 -4.35 6.82 -15.91
CA SER A 65 -4.74 7.44 -17.18
C SER A 65 -4.32 6.55 -18.35
N ASP A 66 -5.01 5.43 -18.57
CA ASP A 66 -4.80 4.65 -19.80
C ASP A 66 -5.72 5.20 -20.90
N GLU A 67 -5.13 5.90 -21.87
CA GLU A 67 -5.81 6.50 -23.03
C GLU A 67 -6.43 5.44 -23.96
N ARG A 68 -6.16 4.14 -23.75
CA ARG A 68 -6.68 3.04 -24.58
C ARG A 68 -7.98 2.42 -24.07
N ALA A 69 -8.44 2.77 -22.87
CA ALA A 69 -9.70 2.28 -22.33
C ALA A 69 -10.88 2.94 -23.05
N SER A 70 -11.46 2.24 -24.04
CA SER A 70 -12.55 2.75 -24.86
C SER A 70 -13.91 2.80 -24.12
N ASN A 71 -13.98 2.38 -22.86
CA ASN A 71 -15.21 2.28 -22.10
C ASN A 71 -14.99 2.64 -20.63
N GLY A 72 -15.12 3.93 -20.29
CA GLY A 72 -15.30 4.38 -18.91
C GLY A 72 -14.04 4.32 -18.05
N HIS A 73 -13.81 5.39 -17.30
CA HIS A 73 -12.72 5.44 -16.36
C HIS A 73 -13.05 4.63 -15.10
N PHE A 74 -12.33 3.55 -14.83
CA PHE A 74 -12.46 2.82 -13.57
C PHE A 74 -11.66 3.53 -12.48
N HIS A 75 -12.39 4.13 -11.54
CA HIS A 75 -11.82 4.64 -10.30
C HIS A 75 -11.61 3.46 -9.35
N PRO A 76 -10.53 3.44 -8.55
CA PRO A 76 -10.36 2.40 -7.54
C PRO A 76 -11.58 2.38 -6.63
N PRO A 77 -12.22 1.21 -6.39
CA PRO A 77 -13.42 1.16 -5.59
C PRO A 77 -13.12 1.58 -4.15
N ILE A 78 -13.92 2.50 -3.62
CA ILE A 78 -13.82 3.00 -2.25
C ILE A 78 -15.07 2.54 -1.48
N LEU A 79 -14.85 1.81 -0.40
CA LEU A 79 -15.87 1.42 0.57
C LEU A 79 -15.76 2.35 1.78
N LEU A 80 -16.80 3.14 2.04
CA LEU A 80 -16.90 3.96 3.25
C LEU A 80 -17.42 3.09 4.39
N VAL A 81 -16.62 2.97 5.44
CA VAL A 81 -16.90 2.13 6.61
C VAL A 81 -17.04 3.04 7.82
N PHE A 82 -18.23 3.08 8.39
CA PHE A 82 -18.47 3.81 9.62
C PHE A 82 -18.38 2.89 10.83
N THR A 83 -17.57 3.27 11.82
CA THR A 83 -17.50 2.62 13.13
C THR A 83 -18.27 3.42 14.17
N GLY A 84 -18.69 2.80 15.28
CA GLY A 84 -19.44 3.50 16.34
C GLY A 84 -20.96 3.50 16.17
N LYS A 85 -21.51 2.44 15.56
CA LYS A 85 -22.92 2.23 15.16
C LYS A 85 -23.99 2.38 16.27
N ASP A 86 -23.66 2.67 17.52
CA ASP A 86 -24.62 2.58 18.62
C ASP A 86 -25.80 3.58 18.53
N LYS A 87 -25.89 4.41 17.46
CA LYS A 87 -26.90 5.47 17.29
C LYS A 87 -27.54 5.63 15.89
N TYR A 88 -27.12 4.94 14.83
CA TYR A 88 -27.62 5.23 13.46
C TYR A 88 -27.90 3.98 12.62
N ASP A 89 -28.94 4.05 11.77
CA ASP A 89 -29.49 2.93 11.02
C ASP A 89 -29.62 3.30 9.53
N LYS A 90 -28.52 3.18 8.75
CA LYS A 90 -28.45 3.03 7.27
C LYS A 90 -27.04 3.17 6.65
N GLU A 91 -26.77 2.27 5.69
CA GLU A 91 -25.49 2.03 4.99
C GLU A 91 -24.36 1.51 5.91
N ILE A 92 -23.34 0.85 5.36
CA ILE A 92 -22.53 -0.19 6.02
C ILE A 92 -21.81 0.35 7.29
N TYR A 93 -22.51 0.30 8.42
CA TYR A 93 -21.98 0.53 9.74
C TYR A 93 -21.43 -0.78 10.28
N LEU A 94 -20.17 -0.78 10.72
CA LEU A 94 -19.57 -1.87 11.48
C LEU A 94 -19.56 -1.48 12.96
N SER A 95 -20.20 -2.27 13.82
CA SER A 95 -19.97 -2.17 15.25
C SER A 95 -18.66 -2.89 15.58
N ASN A 96 -17.58 -2.14 15.78
CA ASN A 96 -16.30 -2.69 16.28
C ASN A 96 -16.34 -3.09 17.77
N LEU A 97 -17.53 -2.99 18.41
CA LEU A 97 -17.76 -3.30 19.82
C LEU A 97 -18.58 -4.58 20.02
N LYS A 98 -19.25 -5.07 18.96
CA LYS A 98 -20.06 -6.29 19.00
C LYS A 98 -19.37 -7.36 18.16
N ASP A 99 -19.23 -8.54 18.74
CA ASP A 99 -18.67 -9.75 18.08
C ASP A 99 -19.70 -10.39 17.12
N THR A 100 -20.53 -9.58 16.47
CA THR A 100 -21.51 -10.06 15.49
C THR A 100 -20.88 -10.08 14.11
N ASP A 101 -20.62 -11.27 13.60
CA ASP A 101 -19.95 -11.47 12.31
C ASP A 101 -20.77 -11.02 11.09
N GLU A 102 -22.09 -10.86 11.18
CA GLU A 102 -22.94 -10.55 10.01
C GLU A 102 -22.54 -9.26 9.27
N GLU A 103 -22.14 -8.21 9.99
CA GLU A 103 -21.71 -6.95 9.40
C GLU A 103 -20.34 -7.08 8.72
N PHE A 104 -19.43 -7.86 9.32
CA PHE A 104 -18.15 -8.19 8.74
C PHE A 104 -18.28 -9.12 7.53
N GLU A 105 -19.23 -10.07 7.54
CA GLU A 105 -19.54 -10.91 6.38
C GLU A 105 -20.08 -10.08 5.22
N LYS A 106 -20.97 -9.11 5.50
CA LYS A 106 -21.42 -8.16 4.50
C LYS A 106 -20.25 -7.36 3.93
N LEU A 107 -19.34 -6.86 4.78
CA LEU A 107 -18.15 -6.15 4.31
C LEU A 107 -17.25 -7.05 3.44
N ARG A 108 -16.97 -8.29 3.87
CA ARG A 108 -16.18 -9.26 3.11
C ARG A 108 -16.80 -9.53 1.74
N TYR A 109 -18.12 -9.68 1.70
CA TYR A 109 -18.87 -9.85 0.46
C TYR A 109 -18.73 -8.63 -0.46
N GLU A 110 -18.90 -7.41 0.06
CA GLU A 110 -18.75 -6.18 -0.73
C GLU A 110 -17.31 -5.99 -1.25
N ILE A 111 -16.28 -6.27 -0.43
CA ILE A 111 -14.88 -6.26 -0.87
C ILE A 111 -14.70 -7.23 -2.04
N TYR A 112 -15.21 -8.45 -1.92
CA TYR A 112 -15.08 -9.49 -2.93
C TYR A 112 -15.79 -9.13 -4.23
N GLU A 113 -17.03 -8.63 -4.16
CA GLU A 113 -17.80 -8.24 -5.34
C GLU A 113 -17.22 -7.01 -6.04
N ASN A 114 -16.61 -6.07 -5.30
CA ASN A 114 -15.88 -4.96 -5.89
C ASN A 114 -14.55 -5.40 -6.52
N ALA A 115 -13.80 -6.27 -5.84
CA ALA A 115 -12.55 -6.81 -6.37
C ALA A 115 -12.76 -7.56 -7.70
N LYS A 116 -13.84 -8.34 -7.83
CA LYS A 116 -14.21 -9.02 -9.08
C LYS A 116 -14.46 -8.09 -10.26
N LYS A 117 -14.97 -6.88 -10.01
CA LYS A 117 -15.30 -5.90 -11.05
C LYS A 117 -14.08 -5.14 -11.54
N MET A 118 -12.94 -5.28 -10.87
CA MET A 118 -11.71 -4.61 -11.25
C MET A 118 -11.11 -5.25 -12.50
N ASP A 119 -10.59 -4.42 -13.41
CA ASP A 119 -10.08 -4.86 -14.71
C ASP A 119 -8.92 -5.83 -14.63
N ASN A 120 -8.16 -5.82 -13.52
CA ASN A 120 -7.05 -6.73 -13.28
C ASN A 120 -7.47 -8.09 -12.73
N TRP A 121 -8.73 -8.28 -12.34
CA TRP A 121 -9.20 -9.52 -11.72
C TRP A 121 -9.28 -10.66 -12.73
N GLY A 122 -8.60 -11.78 -12.41
CA GLY A 122 -8.61 -12.97 -13.26
C GLY A 122 -7.82 -12.84 -14.56
N ASN A 123 -7.10 -11.74 -14.77
CA ASN A 123 -6.27 -11.57 -15.95
C ASN A 123 -5.10 -12.58 -15.96
N PRO A 124 -4.88 -13.29 -17.08
CA PRO A 124 -3.73 -14.17 -17.19
C PRO A 124 -2.45 -13.35 -17.23
N PHE A 125 -1.40 -13.86 -16.59
CA PHE A 125 -0.07 -13.29 -16.66
C PHE A 125 0.97 -14.38 -16.98
N PRO A 126 2.15 -14.02 -17.50
CA PRO A 126 3.15 -15.02 -17.92
C PRO A 126 3.66 -15.86 -16.73
N LEU A 127 3.77 -17.18 -16.91
CA LEU A 127 4.30 -18.09 -15.86
C LEU A 127 5.70 -17.71 -15.35
N LYS A 128 6.54 -17.15 -16.21
CA LYS A 128 7.87 -16.63 -15.85
C LYS A 128 7.84 -15.53 -14.79
N TRP A 129 6.73 -14.79 -14.68
CA TRP A 129 6.56 -13.79 -13.62
C TRP A 129 6.44 -14.44 -12.24
N ILE A 130 5.80 -15.60 -12.13
CA ILE A 130 5.69 -16.36 -10.88
C ILE A 130 7.09 -16.78 -10.39
N LEU A 131 7.95 -17.23 -11.32
CA LEU A 131 9.31 -17.63 -10.98
C LEU A 131 10.15 -16.45 -10.47
N LEU A 132 9.99 -15.28 -11.08
CA LEU A 132 10.67 -14.06 -10.65
C LEU A 132 10.11 -13.54 -9.32
N GLU A 133 8.80 -13.61 -9.12
CA GLU A 133 8.14 -13.28 -7.85
C GLU A 133 8.63 -14.19 -6.71
N HIS A 134 8.74 -15.49 -6.95
CA HIS A 134 9.31 -16.42 -5.98
C HIS A 134 10.75 -16.05 -5.58
N LEU A 135 11.57 -15.61 -6.54
CA LEU A 135 12.92 -15.11 -6.24
C LEU A 135 12.90 -13.84 -5.39
N ILE A 136 11.94 -12.94 -5.64
CA ILE A 136 11.74 -11.75 -4.80
C ILE A 136 11.39 -12.18 -3.38
N ASP A 137 10.51 -13.16 -3.20
CA ASP A 137 10.11 -13.68 -1.89
C ASP A 137 11.26 -14.34 -1.14
N ILE A 138 12.11 -15.11 -1.83
CA ILE A 138 13.35 -15.63 -1.26
C ILE A 138 14.23 -14.47 -0.77
N ASN A 139 14.43 -13.43 -1.59
CA ASN A 139 15.24 -12.27 -1.21
C ASN A 139 14.63 -11.49 -0.02
N LYS A 140 13.30 -11.34 0.04
CA LYS A 140 12.58 -10.78 1.19
C LYS A 140 12.85 -11.59 2.46
N ASN A 141 12.79 -12.93 2.37
CA ASN A 141 13.07 -13.84 3.49
C ASN A 141 14.52 -13.73 3.98
N HIS A 142 15.47 -13.48 3.08
CA HIS A 142 16.85 -13.18 3.42
C HIS A 142 17.07 -11.76 3.97
N LYS A 143 16.01 -10.96 4.15
CA LYS A 143 16.02 -9.55 4.62
C LYS A 143 16.67 -8.58 3.64
N THR A 144 16.61 -8.86 2.35
CA THR A 144 16.93 -7.89 1.30
C THR A 144 15.71 -6.98 1.11
N ASN A 145 15.83 -5.71 1.48
CA ASN A 145 14.70 -4.78 1.45
C ASN A 145 14.55 -4.02 0.12
N PHE A 146 15.62 -3.88 -0.65
CA PHE A 146 15.63 -3.20 -1.94
C PHE A 146 16.70 -3.78 -2.88
N ILE A 147 16.55 -3.53 -4.17
CA ILE A 147 17.48 -3.91 -5.24
C ILE A 147 17.49 -2.82 -6.31
N ASN A 148 18.58 -2.69 -7.08
CA ASN A 148 18.59 -1.79 -8.24
C ASN A 148 18.08 -2.50 -9.50
N PHE A 149 17.69 -1.74 -10.52
CA PHE A 149 17.17 -2.30 -11.78
C PHE A 149 18.19 -3.22 -12.49
N THR A 150 19.48 -2.92 -12.42
CA THR A 150 20.53 -3.73 -13.06
C THR A 150 20.58 -5.14 -12.48
N ASP A 151 20.55 -5.27 -11.16
CA ASP A 151 20.59 -6.55 -10.46
C ASP A 151 19.25 -7.29 -10.60
N MET A 152 18.13 -6.57 -10.59
CA MET A 152 16.82 -7.13 -10.91
C MET A 152 16.78 -7.70 -12.35
N SER A 153 17.38 -7.00 -13.31
CA SER A 153 17.51 -7.44 -14.70
C SER A 153 18.38 -8.69 -14.83
N LYS A 154 19.44 -8.82 -14.03
CA LYS A 154 20.26 -10.06 -13.99
C LYS A 154 19.46 -11.25 -13.48
N LEU A 155 18.67 -11.08 -12.42
CA LEU A 155 17.79 -12.13 -11.90
C LEU A 155 16.73 -12.53 -12.94
N ALA A 156 16.11 -11.55 -13.60
CA ALA A 156 15.10 -11.79 -14.62
C ALA A 156 15.65 -12.52 -15.86
N LYS A 157 16.92 -12.26 -16.21
CA LYS A 157 17.66 -12.92 -17.31
C LYS A 157 18.19 -14.32 -16.94
N HIS A 158 18.00 -14.79 -15.71
CA HIS A 158 18.38 -16.15 -15.33
C HIS A 158 17.70 -17.18 -16.24
N ARG A 159 18.38 -18.31 -16.50
CA ARG A 159 17.98 -19.32 -17.49
C ARG A 159 16.55 -19.84 -17.28
N ASP A 160 16.13 -19.95 -16.03
CA ASP A 160 14.82 -20.50 -15.67
C ASP A 160 13.66 -19.51 -15.86
N ILE A 161 13.93 -18.21 -15.84
CA ILE A 161 12.92 -17.14 -15.97
C ILE A 161 12.86 -16.59 -17.39
N ASN A 162 14.04 -16.36 -17.98
CA ASN A 162 14.21 -15.94 -19.38
C ASN A 162 13.43 -14.68 -19.78
N ILE A 163 13.42 -13.66 -18.90
CA ILE A 163 12.92 -12.31 -19.21
C ILE A 163 14.10 -11.49 -19.74
N SER A 164 14.32 -11.52 -21.05
CA SER A 164 15.47 -10.83 -21.67
C SER A 164 15.19 -9.38 -22.06
N LYS A 165 13.93 -9.02 -22.29
CA LYS A 165 13.52 -7.68 -22.72
C LYS A 165 13.23 -6.81 -21.50
N ASP A 166 13.88 -5.65 -21.44
CA ASP A 166 13.68 -4.71 -20.34
C ASP A 166 12.22 -4.18 -20.29
N ASP A 167 11.54 -4.04 -21.43
CA ASP A 167 10.11 -3.67 -21.49
C ASP A 167 9.22 -4.68 -20.76
N GLU A 168 9.54 -5.97 -20.88
CA GLU A 168 8.80 -7.01 -20.19
C GLU A 168 9.05 -6.99 -18.68
N LEU A 169 10.30 -6.74 -18.29
CA LEU A 169 10.65 -6.54 -16.88
C LEU A 169 9.94 -5.31 -16.29
N LEU A 170 9.83 -4.23 -17.05
CA LEU A 170 9.08 -3.04 -16.64
C LEU A 170 7.59 -3.34 -16.45
N LEU A 171 6.97 -4.13 -17.34
CA LEU A 171 5.58 -4.58 -17.17
C LEU A 171 5.42 -5.41 -15.89
N PHE A 172 6.35 -6.32 -15.61
CA PHE A 172 6.36 -7.10 -14.37
C PHE A 172 6.48 -6.20 -13.13
N LEU A 173 7.43 -5.25 -13.12
CA LEU A 173 7.63 -4.36 -11.97
C LEU A 173 6.44 -3.44 -11.74
N ARG A 174 5.82 -2.90 -12.80
CA ARG A 174 4.57 -2.14 -12.72
C ARG A 174 3.44 -2.97 -12.14
N PHE A 175 3.29 -4.22 -12.58
CA PHE A 175 2.28 -5.12 -12.06
C PHE A 175 2.48 -5.39 -10.56
N GLN A 176 3.71 -5.74 -10.15
CA GLN A 176 4.03 -6.02 -8.75
C GLN A 176 3.88 -4.78 -7.86
N HIS A 177 4.17 -3.58 -8.40
CA HIS A 177 3.90 -2.33 -7.73
C HIS A 177 2.40 -2.08 -7.54
N ASN A 178 1.61 -2.27 -8.60
CA ASN A 178 0.16 -2.05 -8.56
C ASN A 178 -0.57 -2.98 -7.58
N VAL A 179 -0.09 -4.21 -7.41
CA VAL A 179 -0.61 -5.16 -6.42
C VAL A 179 -0.09 -4.88 -5.00
N GLY A 180 0.91 -3.99 -4.86
CA GLY A 180 1.49 -3.62 -3.57
C GLY A 180 2.50 -4.65 -3.04
N ASN A 181 2.99 -5.56 -3.88
CA ASN A 181 3.98 -6.56 -3.48
C ASN A 181 5.40 -5.97 -3.39
N ILE A 182 5.67 -4.93 -4.17
CA ILE A 182 6.89 -4.12 -4.19
C ILE A 182 6.54 -2.63 -4.33
N ILE A 183 7.51 -1.74 -4.16
CA ILE A 183 7.38 -0.33 -4.55
C ILE A 183 8.43 -0.02 -5.61
N PHE A 184 7.95 0.46 -6.77
CA PHE A 184 8.79 0.77 -7.91
C PHE A 184 8.35 2.09 -8.53
N PHE A 185 9.29 3.02 -8.64
CA PHE A 185 9.08 4.30 -9.32
C PHE A 185 9.98 4.36 -10.56
N GLU A 186 9.40 4.57 -11.74
CA GLU A 186 10.14 4.54 -13.01
C GLU A 186 11.22 5.61 -13.15
N ASN A 187 11.03 6.74 -12.46
CA ASN A 187 11.99 7.82 -12.34
C ASN A 187 13.15 7.52 -11.37
N ILE A 188 13.04 6.48 -10.53
CA ILE A 188 14.04 6.09 -9.53
C ILE A 188 14.43 4.62 -9.73
N ARG A 189 15.01 4.30 -10.89
CA ARG A 189 15.38 2.91 -11.26
C ARG A 189 16.48 2.30 -10.39
N GLU A 190 17.21 3.12 -9.65
CA GLU A 190 18.25 2.65 -8.72
C GLU A 190 17.65 2.00 -7.46
N LEU A 191 16.35 2.21 -7.21
CA LEU A 191 15.68 1.77 -5.99
C LEU A 191 14.36 1.06 -6.31
N ILE A 192 14.40 -0.26 -6.35
CA ILE A 192 13.24 -1.14 -6.33
C ILE A 192 13.10 -1.66 -4.91
N ILE A 193 12.07 -1.23 -4.19
CA ILE A 193 11.84 -1.63 -2.80
C ILE A 193 11.09 -2.94 -2.83
N LEU A 194 11.76 -4.02 -2.41
CA LEU A 194 11.17 -5.35 -2.36
C LEU A 194 10.19 -5.47 -1.20
N ASN A 195 10.46 -4.80 -0.08
CA ASN A 195 9.61 -4.88 1.12
C ASN A 195 8.94 -3.52 1.39
N PRO A 196 7.66 -3.32 1.01
CA PRO A 196 6.91 -2.10 1.30
C PRO A 196 6.90 -1.73 2.79
N GLN A 197 6.85 -2.71 3.69
CA GLN A 197 6.87 -2.46 5.14
C GLN A 197 8.17 -1.78 5.58
N TRP A 198 9.30 -2.13 4.97
CA TRP A 198 10.59 -1.50 5.28
C TRP A 198 10.58 -0.01 4.94
N LEU A 199 9.95 0.39 3.84
CA LEU A 199 9.77 1.82 3.52
C LEU A 199 8.86 2.50 4.53
N ALA A 200 7.77 1.84 4.90
CA ALA A 200 6.81 2.37 5.83
C ALA A 200 7.41 2.55 7.25
N ASP A 201 8.27 1.62 7.66
CA ASP A 201 9.09 1.74 8.88
C ASP A 201 10.12 2.88 8.77
N ALA A 202 10.70 3.10 7.57
CA ALA A 202 11.58 4.24 7.33
C ALA A 202 10.85 5.57 7.53
N PHE A 203 9.65 5.71 6.93
CA PHE A 203 8.78 6.86 7.12
C PHE A 203 8.40 7.02 8.59
N ARG A 204 8.13 5.92 9.30
CA ARG A 204 7.87 5.95 10.74
C ARG A 204 9.01 6.56 11.52
N CYS A 205 10.22 6.11 11.30
CA CYS A 205 11.39 6.65 11.99
C CYS A 205 11.61 8.13 11.66
N LEU A 206 11.37 8.56 10.42
CA LEU A 206 11.53 9.95 10.00
C LEU A 206 10.45 10.88 10.58
N LEU A 207 9.21 10.40 10.67
CA LEU A 207 8.04 11.21 11.05
C LEU A 207 7.74 11.21 12.55
N SER A 208 8.06 10.14 13.28
CA SER A 208 7.87 10.04 14.75
C SER A 208 8.81 10.96 15.54
N HIS A 209 9.38 11.95 14.87
CA HIS A 209 10.55 12.70 15.25
C HIS A 209 10.28 14.19 15.52
N LYS A 210 9.01 14.55 15.71
CA LYS A 210 8.62 15.90 16.14
C LYS A 210 8.60 15.97 17.67
N VAL A 211 9.77 16.22 18.27
CA VAL A 211 9.85 16.92 19.55
C VAL A 211 10.55 18.26 19.25
N ASP A 212 9.83 19.36 19.39
CA ASP A 212 10.33 20.75 19.21
C ASP A 212 10.92 21.12 17.83
N ASN A 213 10.32 20.69 16.71
CA ASN A 213 10.70 21.14 15.35
C ASN A 213 12.20 21.01 14.98
N ARG A 214 12.96 20.15 15.68
CA ARG A 214 14.39 19.91 15.43
C ARG A 214 14.66 18.43 15.21
N LEU A 215 15.40 18.12 14.14
CA LEU A 215 15.82 16.75 13.86
C LEU A 215 16.95 16.31 14.82
N HIS A 216 16.64 15.55 15.88
CA HIS A 216 17.62 14.85 16.72
C HIS A 216 17.96 13.43 16.22
N HIS A 217 19.21 12.97 16.32
CA HIS A 217 19.56 11.60 15.89
C HIS A 217 19.15 10.58 16.97
N ARG A 218 18.28 9.61 16.67
CA ARG A 218 17.80 8.60 17.64
C ARG A 218 18.34 7.19 17.33
N GLU A 219 18.39 6.33 18.35
CA GLU A 219 18.95 4.98 18.28
C GLU A 219 18.15 4.04 17.36
N ASP A 220 16.84 4.26 17.21
CA ASP A 220 15.94 3.49 16.33
C ASP A 220 16.27 3.68 14.84
N TRP A 221 16.63 4.88 14.40
CA TRP A 221 17.19 5.12 13.06
C TRP A 221 18.50 4.36 12.88
N THR A 222 19.33 4.33 13.91
CA THR A 222 20.60 3.58 13.86
C THR A 222 20.36 2.06 13.76
N LEU A 223 19.35 1.54 14.46
CA LEU A 223 18.91 0.14 14.37
C LEU A 223 18.29 -0.18 13.01
N PHE A 224 17.43 0.70 12.49
CA PHE A 224 16.84 0.59 11.16
C PHE A 224 17.90 0.53 10.06
N ILE A 225 18.88 1.45 10.10
CA ILE A 225 20.00 1.45 9.15
C ILE A 225 20.81 0.15 9.28
N ARG A 226 21.06 -0.36 10.50
CA ARG A 226 21.75 -1.65 10.70
C ARG A 226 20.99 -2.83 10.09
N GLN A 227 19.65 -2.82 10.16
CA GLN A 227 18.80 -3.84 9.54
C GLN A 227 18.71 -3.69 8.02
N GLY A 228 18.82 -2.46 7.51
CA GLY A 228 18.84 -2.13 6.09
C GLY A 228 20.20 -2.28 5.39
N LYS A 229 21.29 -2.56 6.13
CA LYS A 229 22.61 -2.78 5.52
C LYS A 229 22.58 -4.02 4.62
N ASN A 230 22.83 -3.74 3.34
CA ASN A 230 22.86 -4.63 2.18
C ASN A 230 23.25 -6.08 2.52
N LYS A 231 22.24 -6.96 2.58
CA LYS A 231 22.48 -8.40 2.44
C LYS A 231 22.54 -8.69 0.95
N ARG A 232 23.56 -9.45 0.52
CA ARG A 232 23.75 -9.75 -0.90
C ARG A 232 22.49 -10.41 -1.45
N VAL A 233 22.05 -9.93 -2.61
CA VAL A 233 20.99 -10.55 -3.41
C VAL A 233 21.35 -12.01 -3.60
N VAL A 234 20.43 -12.91 -3.24
CA VAL A 234 20.61 -14.35 -3.36
C VAL A 234 20.07 -14.79 -4.73
N ASP A 235 20.89 -15.53 -5.47
CA ASP A 235 20.53 -16.14 -6.76
C ASP A 235 20.18 -17.62 -6.58
N ASN A 236 19.39 -18.17 -7.50
CA ASN A 236 18.93 -19.56 -7.55
C ASN A 236 20.06 -20.60 -7.52
N ARG A 237 21.32 -20.20 -7.74
CA ARG A 237 22.50 -21.08 -7.62
C ARG A 237 22.91 -21.39 -6.18
N THR A 238 22.26 -20.78 -5.19
CA THR A 238 22.60 -20.89 -3.77
C THR A 238 21.61 -21.75 -2.96
N LEU A 239 20.67 -22.43 -3.66
CA LEU A 239 19.71 -23.37 -3.10
C LEU A 239 19.95 -24.78 -3.66
#